data_AF-A0A7Y0SEW6-F1
#
_entry.id   AF-A0A7Y0SEW6-F1
#
_cell.length_a   1.000
_cell.length_b   1.000
_cell.length_c   1.000
_cell.angle_alpha   90.00
_cell.angle_beta   90.00
_cell.angle_gamma   90.00
#
_symmetry.space_group_name_H-M   'P 1'
#
loop_
_entity.id
_entity.type
_entity.pdbx_description
1 polymer ?
#
loop_
_entity_poly.entity_id
_entity_poly.type
_entity_poly.pdbx_seq_one_letter_code
_entity_poly.pdbx_strand_id
1 'polypeptide(L)'
;MNFQESEQYEELASEWQYQMIILLKDTLAKHGVPEEKAKDIIGEFTFDFAMLHDQSEIRHEGKSYQPKICFDDFSGNLCVSSEE
;
A
#
# COMPACT_ATOMS: atom_id res chain seq x y z
N MET A 1 19.00 11.69 -3.06
CA MET A 1 17.64 11.21 -3.35
C MET A 1 16.72 12.38 -3.05
N ASN A 2 15.92 12.80 -4.02
CA ASN A 2 15.09 14.01 -3.91
C ASN A 2 13.63 13.60 -3.78
N PHE A 3 12.97 13.98 -2.68
CA PHE A 3 11.54 13.77 -2.51
C PHE A 3 10.76 14.84 -3.27
N GLN A 4 9.76 14.42 -4.04
CA GLN A 4 8.91 15.29 -4.82
C GLN A 4 7.46 14.89 -4.58
N GLU A 5 6.64 15.84 -4.16
CA GLU A 5 5.19 15.69 -4.21
C GLU A 5 4.77 15.62 -5.67
N SER A 6 3.91 14.67 -6.01
CA SER A 6 3.50 14.44 -7.39
C SER A 6 2.03 14.05 -7.41
N GLU A 7 1.25 14.67 -8.30
CA GLU A 7 -0.13 14.26 -8.57
C GLU A 7 -0.20 12.81 -9.09
N GLN A 8 0.91 12.27 -9.62
CA GLN A 8 1.01 10.87 -10.05
C GLN A 8 1.07 9.90 -8.87
N TYR A 9 1.35 10.37 -7.64
CA TYR A 9 1.43 9.50 -6.47
C TYR A 9 0.14 8.71 -6.27
N GLU A 10 -1.02 9.36 -6.38
CA GLU A 10 -2.32 8.73 -6.17
C GLU A 10 -2.61 7.65 -7.21
N GLU A 11 -2.24 7.90 -8.47
CA GLU A 11 -2.35 6.91 -9.55
C GLU A 11 -1.41 5.71 -9.30
N LEU A 12 -0.16 5.98 -8.91
CA LEU A 12 0.84 4.95 -8.59
C LEU A 12 0.44 4.12 -7.36
N ALA A 13 -0.11 4.77 -6.33
CA ALA A 13 -0.59 4.12 -5.12
C ALA A 13 -1.79 3.22 -5.42
N SER A 14 -2.74 3.71 -6.23
CA SER A 14 -3.90 2.94 -6.68
C SER A 14 -3.48 1.70 -7.47
N GLU A 15 -2.56 1.85 -8.43
CA GLU A 15 -2.03 0.73 -9.21
C GLU A 15 -1.29 -0.27 -8.32
N TRP A 16 -0.46 0.21 -7.40
CA TRP A 16 0.26 -0.65 -6.47
C TRP A 16 -0.69 -1.48 -5.59
N GLN A 17 -1.72 -0.84 -5.03
CA GLN A 17 -2.76 -1.52 -4.25
C GLN A 17 -3.51 -2.56 -5.09
N TYR A 18 -3.84 -2.23 -6.35
CA TYR A 18 -4.47 -3.17 -7.27
C TYR A 18 -3.59 -4.40 -7.52
N GLN A 19 -2.30 -4.20 -7.82
CA GLN A 19 -1.35 -5.30 -8.02
C GLN A 19 -1.23 -6.19 -6.77
N MET A 20 -1.22 -5.61 -5.57
CA MET A 20 -1.26 -6.37 -4.33
C MET A 20 -2.51 -7.25 -4.20
N ILE A 21 -3.68 -6.72 -4.56
CA ILE A 21 -4.95 -7.47 -4.54
C ILE A 21 -4.90 -8.65 -5.53
N ILE A 22 -4.36 -8.45 -6.72
CA ILE A 22 -4.18 -9.52 -7.71
C ILE A 22 -3.24 -10.61 -7.18
N LEU A 23 -2.11 -10.24 -6.58
CA LEU A 23 -1.18 -11.19 -5.98
C LEU A 23 -1.82 -12.00 -4.84
N LEU A 24 -2.63 -11.36 -3.99
CA LEU A 24 -3.36 -12.04 -2.94
C LEU A 24 -4.40 -13.01 -3.51
N LYS A 25 -5.20 -12.56 -4.48
CA LYS A 25 -6.19 -13.39 -5.18
C LYS A 25 -5.56 -14.64 -5.79
N ASP A 26 -4.47 -14.47 -6.52
CA ASP A 26 -3.76 -15.57 -7.16
C ASP A 26 -3.16 -16.54 -6.14
N THR A 27 -2.66 -16.01 -5.02
CA THR A 27 -2.13 -16.82 -3.92
C THR A 27 -3.23 -17.65 -3.26
N LEU A 28 -4.39 -17.06 -2.99
CA LEU A 28 -5.54 -17.77 -2.42
C LEU A 28 -6.04 -18.87 -3.37
N ALA A 29 -6.13 -18.58 -4.66
CA ALA A 29 -6.51 -19.55 -5.68
C ALA A 29 -5.53 -20.74 -5.74
N LYS A 30 -4.21 -20.47 -5.70
CA LYS A 30 -3.17 -21.52 -5.66
C LYS A 30 -3.28 -22.44 -4.44
N HIS A 31 -3.84 -21.95 -3.34
CA HIS A 31 -4.06 -22.73 -2.12
C HIS A 31 -5.47 -23.34 -2.03
N GLY A 32 -6.25 -23.27 -3.11
CA GLY A 32 -7.57 -23.89 -3.19
C GLY A 32 -8.65 -23.18 -2.38
N VAL A 33 -8.46 -21.89 -2.07
CA VAL A 33 -9.51 -21.09 -1.41
C VAL A 33 -10.65 -20.83 -2.40
N PRO A 34 -11.91 -21.16 -2.04
CA PRO A 34 -13.07 -20.89 -2.91
C PRO A 34 -13.24 -19.40 -3.18
N GLU A 35 -13.70 -19.04 -4.39
CA GLU A 35 -13.82 -17.65 -4.84
C GLU A 35 -14.61 -16.76 -3.87
N GLU A 36 -15.76 -17.23 -3.38
CA GLU A 36 -16.60 -16.48 -2.44
C GLU A 36 -15.84 -16.17 -1.14
N LYS A 37 -15.13 -17.17 -0.60
CA LYS A 37 -14.29 -16.96 0.59
C LYS A 37 -13.08 -16.07 0.30
N ALA A 38 -12.52 -16.15 -0.92
CA ALA A 38 -11.42 -15.30 -1.32
C ALA A 38 -11.84 -13.83 -1.41
N LYS A 39 -13.06 -13.52 -1.87
CA LYS A 39 -13.60 -12.14 -1.89
C LYS A 39 -13.67 -11.55 -0.48
N ASP A 40 -14.17 -12.31 0.49
CA ASP A 40 -14.24 -11.88 1.89
C ASP A 40 -12.84 -11.59 2.45
N ILE A 41 -11.90 -12.54 2.27
CA ILE A 41 -10.50 -12.39 2.74
C ILE A 41 -9.82 -11.18 2.11
N ILE A 42 -9.96 -11.00 0.80
CA ILE A 42 -9.35 -9.88 0.08
C ILE A 42 -9.93 -8.56 0.57
N GLY A 43 -11.25 -8.48 0.76
CA GLY A 43 -11.93 -7.28 1.25
C GLY A 43 -11.45 -6.89 2.65
N GLU A 44 -11.44 -7.84 3.59
CA GLU A 44 -10.95 -7.65 4.95
C GLU A 44 -9.47 -7.23 4.96
N PHE A 45 -8.61 -7.94 4.23
CA PHE A 45 -7.19 -7.61 4.13
C PHE A 45 -6.96 -6.20 3.55
N THR A 46 -7.68 -5.83 2.49
CA THR A 46 -7.49 -4.52 1.84
C THR A 46 -7.94 -3.39 2.76
N PHE A 47 -9.02 -3.59 3.50
CA PHE A 47 -9.52 -2.62 4.48
C PHE A 47 -8.53 -2.45 5.65
N ASP A 48 -8.07 -3.55 6.25
CA ASP A 48 -7.10 -3.52 7.34
C ASP A 48 -5.77 -2.89 6.89
N PHE A 49 -5.34 -3.17 5.66
CA PHE A 49 -4.13 -2.59 5.10
C PHE A 49 -4.26 -1.07 4.85
N ALA A 50 -5.40 -0.61 4.34
CA ALA A 50 -5.68 0.82 4.20
C ALA A 50 -5.73 1.52 5.57
N MET A 51 -6.38 0.90 6.57
CA MET A 51 -6.38 1.41 7.94
C MET A 51 -4.98 1.50 8.54
N LEU A 52 -4.13 0.49 8.31
CA LEU A 52 -2.74 0.53 8.74
C LEU A 52 -2.04 1.73 8.11
N HIS A 53 -2.24 2.02 6.83
CA HIS A 53 -1.65 3.18 6.18
C HIS A 53 -2.11 4.50 6.81
N ASP A 54 -3.42 4.69 7.01
CA ASP A 54 -3.99 5.92 7.58
C ASP A 54 -3.61 6.16 9.05
N GLN A 55 -3.56 5.10 9.86
CA GLN A 55 -3.40 5.20 11.32
C GLN A 55 -1.98 4.97 11.81
N SER A 56 -1.04 4.59 10.93
CA SER A 56 0.25 4.04 11.36
C SER A 56 1.16 5.06 12.03
N GLU A 57 1.02 5.14 13.35
CA GLU A 57 2.03 5.67 14.24
C GLU A 57 2.93 4.52 14.70
N ILE A 58 4.13 4.41 14.13
CA ILE A 58 5.18 3.49 14.59
C ILE A 58 5.95 4.16 15.72
N ARG A 59 5.94 3.57 16.92
CA ARG A 59 6.71 4.07 18.06
C ARG A 59 8.04 3.34 18.19
N HIS A 60 9.14 4.07 18.16
CA HIS A 60 10.49 3.54 18.33
C HIS A 60 11.35 4.53 19.12
N GLU A 61 12.03 4.04 20.18
CA GLU A 61 12.90 4.85 21.06
C GLU A 61 12.25 6.15 21.58
N GLY A 62 10.97 6.09 21.94
CA GLY A 62 10.22 7.25 22.44
C GLY A 62 9.86 8.29 21.36
N LYS A 63 10.10 7.98 20.09
CA LYS A 63 9.69 8.79 18.94
C LYS A 63 8.58 8.08 18.16
N SER A 64 7.76 8.88 17.51
CA SER A 64 6.67 8.43 16.65
C SER A 64 7.05 8.69 15.19
N TYR A 65 6.82 7.70 14.35
CA TYR A 65 7.12 7.70 12.93
C TYR A 65 5.86 7.33 12.17
N GLN A 66 5.61 8.00 11.05
CA GLN A 66 4.58 7.60 10.12
C GLN A 66 5.26 6.93 8.92
N PRO A 67 4.95 5.67 8.60
CA PRO A 67 5.43 5.07 7.38
C PRO A 67 4.75 5.77 6.19
N LYS A 68 5.56 6.24 5.24
CA LYS A 68 5.08 6.75 3.95
C LYS A 68 5.58 5.82 2.86
N ILE A 69 4.69 5.45 1.94
CA ILE A 69 5.08 4.80 0.69
C ILE A 69 5.68 5.87 -0.22
N CYS A 70 6.78 5.55 -0.89
CA CYS A 70 7.43 6.43 -1.87
C CYS A 70 7.69 5.60 -3.14
N PHE A 71 7.50 6.20 -4.31
CA PHE A 71 7.77 5.53 -5.59
C PHE A 71 9.02 6.13 -6.23
N ASP A 72 9.97 5.27 -6.61
CA ASP A 72 11.21 5.69 -7.30
C ASP A 72 10.95 5.84 -8.80
N ASP A 73 11.32 7.00 -9.35
CA ASP A 73 11.22 7.28 -10.79
C ASP A 73 12.43 6.77 -11.59
N PHE A 74 13.36 6.09 -10.92
CA PHE A 74 14.64 5.57 -11.43
C PHE A 74 15.58 6.64 -11.99
N SER A 75 15.29 7.92 -11.74
CA SER A 75 16.09 9.09 -12.12
C SER A 75 16.67 9.80 -10.90
N GLY A 76 16.54 9.19 -9.71
CA GLY A 76 17.05 9.70 -8.44
C GLY A 76 16.03 10.52 -7.64
N ASN A 77 14.77 10.56 -8.09
CA ASN A 77 13.67 11.19 -7.38
C ASN A 77 12.72 10.14 -6.77
N LEU A 78 12.13 10.50 -5.64
CA LEU A 78 11.08 9.74 -4.97
C LEU A 78 9.78 10.54 -5.02
N CYS A 79 8.77 9.99 -5.67
CA CYS A 79 7.40 10.49 -5.62
C CYS A 79 6.79 10.14 -4.27
N VAL A 80 6.32 11.15 -3.54
CA VAL A 80 5.65 11.00 -2.24
C VAL A 80 4.26 11.60 -2.27
N SER A 81 3.39 11.15 -1.38
CA SER A 81 2.09 11.79 -1.17
C SER A 81 2.30 13.26 -0.78
N SER A 82 1.45 14.14 -1.28
CA SER A 82 1.36 15.51 -0.74
C SER A 82 1.03 15.45 0.74
N GLU A 83 1.63 16.32 1.55
CA GLU A 83 1.22 16.49 2.95
C GLU A 83 -0.16 17.17 2.99
N GLU A 84 -1.23 16.41 3.22
CA GLU A 84 -2.44 16.91 3.88
C GLU A 84 -2.35 16.70 5.40
#